data_AF-A0A392QBK6-F1
#
_entry.id   AF-A0A392QBK6-F1
#
_cell.length_a   1.000
_cell.length_b   1.000
_cell.length_c   1.000
_cell.angle_alpha   90.00
_cell.angle_beta   90.00
_cell.angle_gamma   90.00
#
_symmetry.space_group_name_H-M   'P 1'
#
loop_
_entity.id
_entity.type
_entity.pdbx_description
1 polymer ?
#
loop_
_entity_poly.entity_id
_entity_poly.type
_entity_poly.pdbx_seq_one_letter_code
_entity_poly.pdbx_strand_id
1 'polypeptide(L)' 'MDGCFDMMHYGHCNALRQARALGDQLIVGVVSDDEIIANKGPPVTPLHE' A
#
# COMPACT_ATOMS: atom_id res chain seq x y z
N MET A 1 0.32 7.32 -5.10
CA MET A 1 1.24 6.51 -4.26
C MET A 1 0.82 5.07 -4.42
N ASP A 2 1.74 4.15 -4.59
CA ASP A 2 1.44 2.72 -4.64
C ASP A 2 2.22 1.96 -3.57
N GLY A 3 1.78 0.74 -3.28
CA GLY A 3 2.46 -0.11 -2.31
C GLY A 3 1.74 -1.43 -2.08
N CYS A 4 2.48 -2.34 -1.44
CA CYS A 4 1.94 -3.60 -0.95
C CYS A 4 1.05 -3.42 0.29
N PHE A 5 1.39 -2.44 1.15
CA PHE A 5 0.64 -2.14 2.38
C PHE A 5 0.36 -3.32 3.33
N ASP A 6 1.16 -4.39 3.22
CA ASP A 6 1.08 -5.55 4.11
C ASP A 6 1.26 -5.14 5.58
N MET A 7 0.43 -5.70 6.45
CA MET A 7 0.31 -5.32 7.87
C MET A 7 0.15 -3.81 8.07
N MET A 8 -0.92 -3.23 7.51
CA MET A 8 -1.18 -1.80 7.54
C MET A 8 -1.02 -1.17 8.95
N HIS A 9 -0.22 -0.12 9.05
CA HIS A 9 0.07 0.55 10.32
C HIS A 9 0.23 2.07 10.17
N TYR A 10 0.42 2.79 11.29
CA TYR A 10 0.45 4.25 11.33
C TYR A 10 1.54 4.89 10.44
N GLY A 11 2.60 4.14 10.13
CA GLY A 11 3.66 4.58 9.22
C GLY A 11 3.13 4.77 7.80
N HIS A 12 2.40 3.78 7.28
CA HIS A 12 1.71 3.88 6.00
C HIS A 12 0.69 5.01 6.00
N CYS A 13 -0.15 5.11 7.04
CA CYS A 13 -1.12 6.21 7.16
C CYS A 13 -0.45 7.59 7.14
N ASN A 14 0.68 7.76 7.84
CA ASN A 14 1.40 9.03 7.85
C ASN A 14 2.07 9.33 6.50
N ALA A 15 2.52 8.33 5.76
CA ALA A 15 3.00 8.51 4.39
C ALA A 15 1.86 8.94 3.44
N LEU A 16 0.69 8.29 3.52
CA LEU A 16 -0.50 8.68 2.77
C LEU A 16 -0.99 10.09 3.15
N ARG A 17 -0.96 10.45 4.43
CA ARG A 17 -1.28 11.80 4.92
C ARG A 17 -0.36 12.85 4.29
N GLN A 18 0.94 12.57 4.24
CA GLN A 18 1.91 13.46 3.58
C GLN A 18 1.65 13.55 2.07
N ALA A 19 1.38 12.43 1.40
CA ALA A 19 1.03 12.42 -0.02
C ALA A 19 -0.25 13.22 -0.30
N ARG A 20 -1.29 13.09 0.54
CA ARG A 20 -2.55 13.86 0.41
C ARG A 20 -2.34 15.35 0.65
N ALA A 21 -1.33 15.77 1.41
CA ALA A 21 -1.07 17.19 1.63
C ALA A 21 -0.54 17.91 0.37
N LEU A 22 -0.10 17.17 -0.65
CA LEU A 22 0.47 17.71 -1.89
C LEU A 22 -0.57 18.01 -2.99
N GLY A 23 -1.86 17.76 -2.75
CA GLY A 23 -2.92 18.03 -3.72
C GLY A 23 -4.32 17.83 -3.14
N ASP A 24 -5.34 17.95 -3.97
CA ASP A 24 -6.75 17.92 -3.52
C ASP A 24 -7.34 16.51 -3.47
N GLN A 25 -6.76 15.58 -4.21
CA GLN A 25 -7.16 14.17 -4.27
C GLN A 25 -5.93 13.27 -4.19
N LEU A 26 -6.09 12.13 -3.51
CA LEU A 26 -5.06 11.10 -3.44
C LEU A 26 -5.66 9.78 -3.94
N ILE A 27 -5.07 9.23 -5.00
CA ILE A 27 -5.35 7.88 -5.49
C ILE A 27 -4.20 6.97 -5.04
N VAL A 28 -4.56 5.82 -4.48
CA VAL A 28 -3.60 4.84 -3.94
C VAL A 28 -3.74 3.54 -4.73
N GLY A 29 -2.64 3.06 -5.31
CA GLY A 29 -2.58 1.74 -5.94
C GLY A 29 -2.18 0.69 -4.92
N VAL A 30 -2.98 -0.37 -4.77
CA VAL A 30 -2.61 -1.54 -3.96
C VAL A 30 -2.15 -2.64 -4.91
N VAL A 31 -0.92 -3.13 -4.69
CA VAL A 31 -0.29 -4.16 -5.52
C VAL A 31 -0.92 -5.52 -5.21
N SER A 32 -1.17 -6.34 -6.25
CA SER A 32 -1.77 -7.67 -6.09
C SER A 32 -0.83 -8.67 -5.43
N ASP A 33 -1.42 -9.70 -4.80
CA ASP A 33 -0.67 -10.80 -4.18
C ASP A 33 0.24 -11.51 -5.19
N ASP A 34 -0.26 -11.74 -6.42
CA ASP A 34 0.52 -12.37 -7.51
C ASP A 34 1.78 -11.56 -7.85
N GLU A 35 1.64 -10.23 -7.98
CA GLU A 35 2.76 -9.34 -8.30
C GLU A 35 3.75 -9.24 -7.11
N ILE A 36 3.23 -9.25 -5.89
CA ILE A 36 4.04 -9.31 -4.67
C ILE A 36 4.87 -10.59 -4.62
N ILE A 37 4.26 -11.75 -4.85
CA ILE A 37 4.92 -13.06 -4.82
C ILE A 37 5.97 -13.19 -5.92
N ALA A 38 5.72 -12.61 -7.10
CA ALA A 38 6.68 -12.64 -8.20
C ALA A 38 7.96 -11.84 -7.90
N ASN A 39 7.85 -10.76 -7.12
CA ASN A 39 8.94 -9.81 -6.89
C ASN A 39 9.57 -9.88 -5.48
N LYS A 40 8.88 -10.47 -4.50
CA LYS A 40 9.34 -10.65 -3.11
C LYS A 40 8.66 -11.88 -2.45
N GLY A 41 8.72 -11.97 -1.11
CA GLY A 41 7.98 -13.00 -0.38
C GLY A 41 6.46 -12.74 -0.37
N PRO A 42 5.64 -13.78 -0.13
CA PRO A 42 4.18 -13.63 -0.02
C PRO A 42 3.82 -12.64 1.10
N PRO A 43 2.76 -11.84 0.93
CA PRO A 43 2.31 -10.94 1.98
C PRO A 43 1.72 -11.75 3.14
N VAL A 44 1.79 -11.22 4.36
CA VAL A 44 1.12 -11.79 5.53
C VAL A 44 -0.38 -11.57 5.45
N THR A 45 -0.78 -10.39 4.95
CA THR A 45 -2.17 -9.96 4.78
C THR A 45 -2.55 -10.06 3.29
N PRO A 46 -3.46 -10.95 2.87
CA PRO A 46 -3.92 -11.05 1.48
C PRO A 46 -4.67 -9.80 1.03
N LEU A 47 -4.69 -9.52 -0.28
CA LEU A 47 -5.31 -8.32 -0.84
C LEU A 47 -6.81 -8.15 -0.50
N HIS A 48 -7.52 -9.26 -0.29
CA HIS A 48 -8.98 -9.30 -0.11
C HIS A 48 -9.41 -9.43 1.36
N GLU A 49 -8.50 -9.22 2.30
CA GLU A 49 -8.76 -9.19 3.74
C GLU A 49 -9.14 -7.80 4.26
#